data_AF-A0A921MFZ9-F1
#
_entry.id   AF-A0A921MFZ9-F1
#
_cell.length_a   1.000
_cell.length_b   1.000
_cell.length_c   1.000
_cell.angle_alpha   90.00
_cell.angle_beta   90.00
_cell.angle_gamma   90.00
#
_symmetry.space_group_name_H-M   'P 1'
#
loop_
_entity.id
_entity.type
_entity.pdbx_description
1 polymer ?
#
loop_
_entity_poly.entity_id
_entity_poly.type
_entity_poly.pdbx_seq_one_letter_code
_entity_poly.pdbx_strand_id
1 'polypeptide(L)'
;MSHTLDRSAALYNPELAPESATNTWKTLNLFNWWMAGWHSMAGYTMAIGLFAFGLNGWQAIIAFIAGAIILYWANNLTGVAGQREKVPFPVFARAAFGVFGANI
;
A
#
# COMPACT_ATOMS: atom_id res chain seq x y z
N MET A 1 4.44 30.76 30.61
CA MET A 1 5.54 29.97 30.01
C MET A 1 4.96 29.27 28.79
N SER A 2 4.93 29.96 27.65
CA SER A 2 4.31 29.45 26.42
C SER A 2 5.25 28.44 25.76
N HIS A 3 4.89 27.16 25.78
CA HIS A 3 5.51 26.16 24.93
C HIS A 3 5.21 26.53 23.48
N THR A 4 6.07 27.31 22.85
CA THR A 4 6.17 27.39 21.39
C THR A 4 6.68 26.03 20.94
N LEU A 5 5.76 25.08 20.81
CA LEU A 5 6.03 23.81 20.14
C LEU A 5 6.56 24.19 18.75
N ASP A 6 7.85 23.98 18.56
CA ASP A 6 8.44 23.84 17.25
C ASP A 6 7.76 22.64 16.56
N ARG A 7 6.56 22.89 16.02
CA ARG A 7 5.73 21.86 15.37
C ARG A 7 6.47 21.22 14.20
N SER A 8 7.49 21.90 13.67
CA SER A 8 8.34 21.43 12.59
C SER A 8 9.29 20.32 13.04
N ALA A 9 9.95 20.47 14.19
CA ALA A 9 10.86 19.45 14.74
C ALA A 9 10.14 18.15 15.14
N ALA A 10 8.87 18.22 15.56
CA ALA A 10 8.09 17.03 15.95
C ALA A 10 7.50 16.26 14.74
N LEU A 11 7.32 16.91 13.60
CA LEU A 11 6.62 16.33 12.43
C LEU A 11 7.56 15.95 11.27
N TYR A 12 8.82 16.37 11.36
CA TYR A 12 9.88 16.11 10.39
C TYR A 12 10.89 15.10 10.95
N ASN A 13 11.06 13.99 10.24
CA ASN A 13 12.13 13.02 10.44
C ASN A 13 12.82 12.84 9.08
N PRO A 14 14.16 12.74 8.97
CA PRO A 14 14.83 12.36 7.73
C PRO A 14 14.25 11.12 7.03
N GLU A 15 13.67 10.16 7.77
CA GLU A 15 12.97 9.01 7.17
C GLU A 15 11.58 9.33 6.60
N LEU A 16 10.98 10.45 7.02
CA LEU A 16 9.70 10.96 6.53
C LEU A 16 9.87 12.05 5.46
N ALA A 17 11.12 12.46 5.21
CA ALA A 17 11.42 13.42 4.17
C ALA A 17 11.03 12.84 2.80
N PRO A 18 10.60 13.70 1.85
CA PRO A 18 10.32 13.23 0.49
C PRO A 18 11.56 12.51 -0.05
N GLU A 19 11.37 11.30 -0.57
CA GLU A 19 12.48 10.50 -1.10
C GLU A 19 13.10 11.28 -2.29
N SER A 20 14.33 11.77 -2.11
CA SER A 20 15.15 12.21 -3.23
C SER A 20 15.50 10.97 -4.06
N ALA A 21 15.46 11.07 -5.39
CA ALA A 21 15.45 9.99 -6.38
C ALA A 21 16.64 8.99 -6.38
N THR A 22 17.35 8.84 -5.27
CA THR A 22 18.57 8.06 -5.05
C THR A 22 18.30 6.55 -5.05
N ASN A 23 17.11 6.09 -4.64
CA ASN A 23 16.71 4.68 -4.74
C ASN A 23 15.82 4.46 -5.97
N THR A 24 16.46 4.23 -7.12
CA THR A 24 15.75 3.85 -8.35
C THR A 24 15.27 2.40 -8.23
N TRP A 25 14.04 2.22 -7.77
CA TRP A 25 13.37 0.93 -7.79
C TRP A 25 13.29 0.41 -9.23
N LYS A 26 13.99 -0.68 -9.52
CA LYS A 26 13.87 -1.39 -10.80
C LYS A 26 12.58 -2.19 -10.81
N THR A 27 12.04 -2.46 -12.00
CA THR A 27 10.83 -3.27 -12.20
C THR A 27 10.92 -4.64 -11.52
N LEU A 28 12.12 -5.26 -11.51
CA LEU A 28 12.34 -6.54 -10.81
C LEU A 28 12.23 -6.43 -9.29
N ASN A 29 12.62 -5.31 -8.69
CA ASN A 29 12.48 -5.11 -7.25
C ASN A 29 11.01 -5.03 -6.87
N LEU A 30 10.22 -4.31 -7.69
CA LEU A 30 8.77 -4.22 -7.51
C LEU A 30 8.09 -5.59 -7.69
N PHE A 31 8.49 -6.35 -8.72
CA PHE A 31 7.97 -7.69 -8.95
C PHE A 31 8.26 -8.63 -7.77
N ASN A 32 9.50 -8.66 -7.29
CA ASN A 32 9.89 -9.51 -6.16
C ASN A 32 9.13 -9.15 -4.88
N TRP A 33 8.98 -7.85 -4.59
CA TRP A 33 8.19 -7.39 -3.45
C TRP A 33 6.71 -7.82 -3.54
N TRP A 34 6.13 -7.73 -4.74
CA TRP A 34 4.75 -8.16 -4.97
C TRP A 34 4.58 -9.68 -4.81
N MET A 35 5.49 -10.46 -5.38
CA MET A 35 5.48 -11.91 -5.28
C MET A 35 5.67 -12.41 -3.83
N ALA A 36 6.46 -11.69 -3.03
CA ALA A 36 6.61 -11.97 -1.60
C ALA A 36 5.29 -11.82 -0.83
N GLY A 37 4.47 -10.83 -1.17
CA GLY A 37 3.14 -10.66 -0.56
C GLY A 37 2.13 -11.73 -0.99
N TRP A 38 2.21 -12.17 -2.25
CA TRP A 38 1.30 -13.17 -2.82
C TRP A 38 1.50 -14.58 -2.27
N HIS A 39 2.75 -14.95 -2.01
CA HIS A 39 3.11 -16.23 -1.41
C HIS A 39 3.03 -16.15 0.12
N SER A 40 1.87 -15.72 0.62
CA SER A 40 1.56 -15.66 2.03
C SER A 40 0.51 -16.71 2.40
N MET A 41 0.47 -17.09 3.68
CA MET A 41 -0.57 -18.00 4.18
C MET A 41 -1.98 -17.47 3.88
N ALA A 42 -2.19 -16.16 3.98
CA ALA A 42 -3.46 -15.52 3.66
C ALA A 42 -3.90 -15.77 2.20
N GLY A 43 -2.97 -15.73 1.24
CA GLY A 43 -3.26 -16.02 -0.17
C GLY A 43 -3.71 -17.46 -0.39
N TYR A 44 -3.05 -18.42 0.26
CA TYR A 44 -3.45 -19.83 0.18
C TYR A 44 -4.80 -20.09 0.89
N THR A 45 -5.03 -19.47 2.05
CA THR A 45 -6.31 -19.57 2.76
C THR A 45 -7.46 -18.98 1.93
N MET A 46 -7.23 -17.86 1.23
CA MET A 46 -8.21 -17.31 0.29
C MET A 46 -8.55 -18.30 -0.82
N ALA A 47 -7.55 -18.93 -1.43
CA ALA A 47 -7.77 -19.92 -2.49
C ALA A 47 -8.59 -21.11 -1.98
N ILE A 48 -8.24 -21.66 -0.82
CA ILE A 48 -9.02 -22.73 -0.16
C ILE A 48 -10.45 -22.26 0.14
N GLY A 49 -10.62 -21.02 0.59
CA GLY A 49 -11.92 -20.41 0.86
C GLY A 49 -12.84 -20.39 -0.37
N LEU A 50 -12.31 -20.10 -1.56
CA LEU A 50 -13.09 -20.15 -2.80
C LEU A 50 -13.65 -21.56 -3.08
N PHE A 51 -12.87 -22.60 -2.85
CA PHE A 51 -13.36 -23.98 -2.96
C PHE A 51 -14.35 -24.34 -1.85
N ALA A 52 -14.15 -23.82 -0.63
CA ALA A 52 -15.08 -24.00 0.48
C ALA A 52 -16.46 -23.35 0.22
N PHE A 53 -16.50 -22.27 -0.58
CA PHE A 53 -17.75 -21.68 -1.08
C PHE A 53 -18.46 -22.53 -2.16
N GLY A 54 -17.92 -23.69 -2.52
CA GLY A 54 -18.51 -24.62 -3.47
C GLY A 54 -18.17 -24.31 -4.94
N LEU A 55 -17.21 -23.41 -5.20
CA LEU A 55 -16.77 -23.16 -6.58
C LEU A 55 -16.01 -24.37 -7.13
N ASN A 56 -16.35 -24.74 -8.37
CA ASN A 56 -15.54 -25.70 -9.14
C ASN A 56 -14.21 -25.03 -9.58
N GLY A 57 -13.17 -25.82 -9.88
CA GLY A 57 -11.82 -25.34 -10.23
C GLY A 57 -11.79 -24.24 -11.29
N TRP A 58 -12.57 -24.39 -12.37
CA TRP A 58 -12.67 -23.35 -13.40
C TRP A 58 -13.34 -22.06 -12.92
N GLN A 59 -14.38 -22.16 -12.08
CA GLN A 59 -15.05 -20.99 -11.50
C GLN A 59 -14.13 -20.28 -10.50
N ALA A 60 -13.35 -21.03 -9.71
CA ALA A 60 -12.37 -20.46 -8.78
C ALA A 60 -11.27 -19.70 -9.54
N ILE A 61 -10.79 -20.22 -10.68
CA ILE A 61 -9.83 -19.52 -11.54
C ILE A 61 -10.41 -18.20 -12.06
N ILE A 62 -11.65 -18.22 -12.56
CA ILE A 62 -12.31 -17.00 -13.07
C ILE A 62 -12.51 -15.97 -11.96
N ALA A 63 -12.99 -16.41 -10.79
CA ALA A 63 -13.18 -15.54 -9.63
C ALA A 63 -11.86 -14.91 -9.16
N PHE A 64 -10.78 -15.68 -9.18
CA PHE A 64 -9.44 -15.20 -8.83
C PHE A 64 -8.92 -14.15 -9.82
N ILE A 65 -9.06 -14.41 -11.12
CA ILE A 65 -8.67 -13.45 -12.18
C ILE A 65 -9.48 -12.16 -12.06
N ALA A 66 -10.80 -12.27 -11.86
CA ALA A 66 -11.66 -11.11 -11.67
C ALA A 66 -11.22 -10.27 -10.45
N GLY A 67 -10.93 -10.93 -9.32
CA GLY A 67 -10.38 -10.27 -8.13
C GLY A 67 -9.04 -9.58 -8.40
N ALA A 68 -8.13 -10.24 -9.11
CA ALA A 68 -6.83 -9.67 -9.47
C ALA A 68 -6.97 -8.42 -10.35
N ILE A 69 -7.91 -8.40 -11.30
CA ILE A 69 -8.19 -7.23 -12.15
C ILE A 69 -8.73 -6.05 -11.31
N ILE A 70 -9.66 -6.32 -10.39
CA ILE A 70 -10.22 -5.30 -9.50
C ILE A 70 -9.11 -4.70 -8.62
N LEU A 71 -8.27 -5.55 -8.02
CA LEU A 71 -7.13 -5.12 -7.22
C LEU A 71 -6.13 -4.32 -8.05
N TYR A 72 -5.81 -4.75 -9.26
CA TYR A 72 -4.94 -4.01 -10.17
C TYR A 72 -5.46 -2.58 -10.39
N TRP A 73 -6.76 -2.43 -10.65
CA TRP A 73 -7.36 -1.11 -10.88
C TRP A 73 -7.33 -0.23 -9.62
N ALA A 74 -7.72 -0.77 -8.47
CA ALA A 74 -7.68 -0.07 -7.19
C ALA A 74 -6.25 0.37 -6.80
N ASN A 75 -5.27 -0.51 -7.00
CA ASN A 75 -3.86 -0.21 -6.74
C ASN A 75 -3.32 0.86 -7.68
N ASN A 76 -3.74 0.88 -8.95
CA ASN A 76 -3.30 1.92 -9.88
C ASN A 76 -3.86 3.29 -9.52
N LEU A 77 -5.12 3.37 -9.05
CA LEU A 77 -5.72 4.63 -8.59
C LEU A 77 -4.98 5.24 -7.40
N THR A 78 -4.65 4.43 -6.40
CA THR A 78 -3.92 4.91 -5.21
C THR A 78 -2.43 5.10 -5.50
N GLY A 79 -1.86 4.30 -6.39
CA GLY A 79 -0.46 4.38 -6.80
C GLY A 79 -0.08 5.69 -7.47
N VAL A 80 -0.98 6.32 -8.24
CA VAL A 80 -0.71 7.61 -8.89
C VAL A 80 -0.39 8.71 -7.88
N ALA A 81 -1.12 8.76 -6.75
CA ALA A 81 -0.85 9.75 -5.71
C ALA A 81 0.53 9.52 -5.07
N GLY A 82 0.87 8.26 -4.78
CA GLY A 82 2.18 7.89 -4.21
C GLY A 82 3.36 8.23 -5.14
N GLN A 83 3.20 8.03 -6.46
CA GLN A 83 4.24 8.36 -7.44
C GLN A 83 4.47 9.86 -7.62
N ARG A 84 3.41 10.67 -7.50
CA ARG A 84 3.48 12.14 -7.64
C ARG A 84 4.03 12.82 -6.40
N GLU A 85 3.48 12.48 -5.23
CA GLU A 85 3.79 13.18 -3.99
C GLU A 85 5.12 12.73 -3.38
N LYS A 86 5.57 11.49 -3.64
CA LYS A 86 6.85 10.93 -3.16
C LYS A 86 7.07 11.08 -1.64
N VAL A 87 5.97 11.22 -0.89
CA VAL A 87 5.95 11.23 0.57
C VAL A 87 5.40 9.91 1.08
N PRO A 88 5.87 9.42 2.24
CA PRO A 88 5.37 8.19 2.82
C PRO A 88 3.90 8.32 3.23
N PHE A 89 3.19 7.19 3.27
CA PHE A 89 1.75 7.14 3.56
C PHE A 89 1.32 7.94 4.81
N PRO A 90 2.03 7.89 5.96
CA PRO A 90 1.65 8.68 7.13
C PRO A 90 1.66 10.19 6.89
N VAL A 91 2.50 10.69 5.99
CA VAL A 91 2.53 12.11 5.61
C VAL A 91 1.38 12.43 4.66
N PHE A 92 1.10 11.56 3.69
CA PHE A 92 -0.03 11.70 2.78
C PHE A 92 -1.38 11.67 3.53
N ALA A 93 -1.52 10.79 4.53
CA ALA A 93 -2.71 10.67 5.36
C ALA A 93 -3.03 11.97 6.14
N ARG A 94 -2.02 12.81 6.45
CA ARG A 94 -2.24 14.11 7.12
C ARG A 94 -3.04 15.07 6.24
N ALA A 95 -3.00 14.93 4.91
CA ALA A 95 -3.81 15.74 4.02
C ALA A 95 -5.31 15.43 4.12
N ALA A 96 -5.66 14.18 4.46
CA ALA A 96 -7.06 13.74 4.60
C ALA A 96 -7.57 13.85 6.04
N PHE A 97 -6.78 13.43 7.03
CA PHE A 97 -7.22 13.27 8.43
C PHE A 97 -6.60 14.29 9.40
N GLY A 98 -5.70 15.15 8.92
CA GLY A 98 -4.93 16.06 9.76
C GLY A 98 -3.78 15.38 10.51
N VAL A 99 -2.97 16.18 11.19
CA VAL A 99 -1.72 15.74 11.83
C VAL A 99 -1.94 14.68 12.91
N PHE A 100 -2.95 14.88 13.76
CA PHE A 100 -3.25 13.95 14.85
C PHE A 100 -4.21 12.82 14.42
N GLY A 101 -5.07 13.07 13.42
CA GLY A 101 -5.98 12.06 12.89
C GLY A 101 -5.29 10.99 12.04
N ALA A 102 -4.11 11.28 11.48
CA ALA A 102 -3.31 10.31 10.73
C ALA A 102 -2.64 9.23 11.59
N ASN A 103 -2.71 9.31 12.93
CA ASN A 103 -2.10 8.37 13.87
C ASN A 103 -3.12 7.42 14.55
N ILE A 104 -4.37 7.41 14.06
CA ILE A 104 -5.47 6.58 14.57
C ILE A 104 -5.57 5.30 13.74
#